data_AF-A0A0S9SCV4-F1
#
_entry.id   AF-A0A0S9SCV4-F1
#
_cell.length_a   1.000
_cell.length_b   1.000
_cell.length_c   1.000
_cell.angle_alpha   90.00
_cell.angle_beta   90.00
_cell.angle_gamma   90.00
#
_symmetry.space_group_name_H-M   'P 1'
#
loop_
_entity.id
_entity.type
_entity.pdbx_description
1 polymer ?
#
loop_
_entity_poly.entity_id
_entity_poly.type
_entity_poly.pdbx_seq_one_letter_code
_entity_poly.pdbx_strand_id
1 'polypeptide(L)' 'MAGRISRSCLTLKVAWRINSLGVIEAPADAMCLYGIPEHIRCDSKPEMISKPLRNWLAEPGTKFQ' A
#
# COMPACT_ATOMS: atom_id res chain seq x y z
N MET A 1 22.31 -12.87 -2.30
CA MET A 1 21.23 -13.29 -1.38
C MET A 1 19.93 -12.70 -1.89
N ALA A 2 19.10 -13.50 -2.55
CA ALA A 2 17.81 -13.03 -3.07
C ALA A 2 16.87 -12.75 -1.89
N GLY A 3 16.47 -11.49 -1.70
CA GLY A 3 15.49 -11.09 -0.69
C GLY A 3 14.22 -11.91 -0.89
N ARG A 4 13.88 -12.76 0.08
CA ARG A 4 12.71 -13.62 0.04
C ARG A 4 11.46 -12.74 0.10
N ILE A 5 10.79 -12.56 -1.03
CA ILE A 5 9.45 -11.99 -1.08
C ILE A 5 8.48 -13.12 -0.71
N SER A 6 8.08 -13.21 0.56
CA SER A 6 6.93 -14.05 0.93
C SER A 6 5.68 -13.39 0.36
N ARG A 7 5.05 -14.00 -0.65
CA ARG A 7 3.77 -13.54 -1.21
C ARG A 7 2.63 -13.94 -0.29
N SER A 8 2.57 -13.31 0.88
CA SER A 8 1.45 -13.41 1.81
C SER A 8 0.50 -12.24 1.58
N CYS A 9 -0.78 -12.53 1.36
CA CYS A 9 -1.81 -11.50 1.30
C CYS A 9 -2.04 -10.97 2.71
N LEU A 10 -1.65 -9.71 2.96
CA LEU A 10 -1.77 -9.07 4.28
C LEU A 10 -3.16 -8.48 4.50
N THR A 11 -3.83 -8.07 3.42
CA THR A 11 -5.13 -7.40 3.42
C THR A 11 -5.83 -7.60 2.08
N LEU A 12 -7.15 -7.68 2.09
CA LEU A 12 -7.98 -7.78 0.90
C LEU A 12 -9.23 -6.91 1.09
N LYS A 13 -9.41 -5.93 0.20
CA LYS A 13 -10.58 -5.05 0.21
C LYS A 13 -11.45 -5.31 -1.01
N VAL A 14 -12.71 -5.68 -0.76
CA VAL A 14 -13.70 -5.92 -1.82
C VAL A 14 -14.71 -4.78 -1.81
N ALA A 15 -14.83 -4.08 -2.94
CA ALA A 15 -15.85 -3.06 -3.14
C ALA A 15 -16.22 -2.96 -4.62
N TRP A 16 -17.47 -2.57 -4.91
CA TRP A 16 -17.95 -2.30 -6.27
C TRP A 16 -17.20 -1.15 -6.95
N ARG A 17 -16.72 -0.18 -6.16
CA ARG A 17 -15.86 0.90 -6.62
C ARG A 17 -14.89 1.25 -5.49
N ILE A 18 -13.60 1.25 -5.80
CA ILE A 18 -12.55 1.67 -4.86
C ILE A 18 -12.09 3.06 -5.30
N ASN A 19 -12.20 4.03 -4.39
CA ASN A 19 -11.64 5.37 -4.58
C ASN A 19 -10.26 5.45 -3.91
N SER A 20 -9.56 6.58 -4.05
CA SER A 20 -8.22 6.77 -3.47
C SER A 20 -8.18 6.53 -1.95
N LEU A 21 -9.23 6.90 -1.21
CA LEU A 21 -9.30 6.64 0.23
C LEU A 21 -9.39 5.14 0.52
N GLY A 22 -10.20 4.41 -0.23
CA GLY A 22 -10.31 2.97 -0.13
C GLY A 22 -8.97 2.26 -0.39
N VAL A 23 -8.14 2.79 -1.30
CA VAL A 23 -6.79 2.31 -1.57
C VAL A 23 -5.81 2.64 -0.43
N ILE A 24 -6.02 3.72 0.34
CA ILE A 24 -5.18 4.09 1.50
C ILE A 24 -5.53 3.24 2.73
N GLU A 25 -6.81 3.02 2.98
CA GLU A 25 -7.28 2.28 4.18
C GLU A 25 -6.75 0.85 4.21
N ALA A 26 -6.74 0.13 3.08
CA ALA A 26 -6.27 -1.26 3.03
C ALA A 26 -4.80 -1.43 3.49
N PRO A 27 -3.82 -0.71 2.93
CA PRO A 27 -2.44 -0.76 3.41
C PRO A 27 -2.28 -0.13 4.80
N ALA A 28 -3.08 0.87 5.18
CA ALA A 28 -3.06 1.42 6.55
C ALA A 28 -3.41 0.34 7.58
N ASP A 29 -4.47 -0.44 7.34
CA ASP A 29 -4.86 -1.56 8.20
C ASP A 29 -3.74 -2.62 8.28
N ALA A 30 -3.11 -2.94 7.14
CA ALA A 30 -1.98 -3.86 7.12
C ALA A 30 -0.77 -3.32 7.90
N MET A 31 -0.48 -2.02 7.80
CA MET A 31 0.61 -1.38 8.55
C MET A 31 0.33 -1.36 10.06
N CYS A 32 -0.92 -1.16 10.47
CA CYS A 32 -1.31 -1.24 11.88
C CYS A 32 -1.11 -2.66 12.46
N LEU A 33 -1.36 -3.70 11.66
CA LEU A 33 -1.26 -5.10 12.10
C LEU A 33 0.15 -5.67 12.02
N TYR A 34 0.93 -5.29 11.00
CA TYR A 34 2.22 -5.92 10.68
C TYR A 34 3.41 -4.95 10.78
N GLY A 35 3.17 -3.67 11.05
CA GLY A 35 4.20 -2.62 11.06
C GLY A 35 4.40 -1.94 9.72
N ILE A 36 5.19 -0.85 9.72
CA ILE A 36 5.48 -0.05 8.52
C ILE A 36 6.49 -0.81 7.64
N PRO A 37 6.17 -1.11 6.37
CA PRO A 37 7.11 -1.76 5.46
C PRO A 37 8.20 -0.79 4.98
N GLU A 38 9.42 -1.30 4.79
CA GLU A 38 10.53 -0.53 4.18
C GLU A 38 10.32 -0.30 2.68
N HIS A 39 9.64 -1.22 1.99
CA HIS A 39 9.40 -1.19 0.55
C HIS A 39 7.95 -1.57 0.23
N ILE A 40 7.26 -0.69 -0.51
CA ILE A 40 5.93 -0.97 -1.06
C ILE A 40 6.03 -1.01 -2.58
N ARG A 41 5.66 -2.17 -3.15
CA ARG A 41 5.38 -2.28 -4.57
C ARG A 41 3.90 -2.07 -4.80
N CYS A 42 3.58 -1.10 -5.63
CA CYS A 42 2.21 -0.75 -5.99
C CYS A 42 2.11 -0.77 -7.52
N ASP A 43 1.24 -1.62 -8.06
CA ASP A 43 0.89 -1.58 -9.48
C ASP A 43 0.37 -0.19 -9.86
N SER A 44 0.86 0.36 -10.97
CA SER A 44 0.66 1.74 -11.41
C SER A 44 -0.74 2.03 -11.98
N LYS A 45 -1.77 1.50 -11.32
CA LYS A 45 -3.16 1.81 -11.65
C LYS A 45 -3.47 3.28 -11.29
N PRO A 46 -4.39 3.94 -12.01
CA PRO A 46 -4.72 5.35 -11.77
C PRO A 46 -5.08 5.66 -10.31
N GLU A 47 -5.72 4.72 -9.63
CA GLU A 47 -6.09 4.84 -8.22
C GLU A 47 -4.86 4.84 -7.29
N MET A 48 -3.81 4.09 -7.65
CA MET A 48 -2.56 3.92 -6.91
C MET A 48 -1.49 4.98 -7.23
N ILE A 49 -1.69 5.81 -8.25
CA ILE A 49 -0.83 6.96 -8.56
C ILE A 49 -1.45 8.26 -8.01
N SER A 50 -2.61 8.19 -7.37
CA SER A 50 -3.32 9.38 -6.88
C SER A 50 -2.44 10.22 -5.94
N LYS A 51 -2.45 11.55 -6.13
CA LYS A 51 -1.72 12.52 -5.29
C LYS A 51 -1.93 12.29 -3.78
N PRO A 52 -3.16 12.02 -3.29
CA PRO A 52 -3.40 11.75 -1.87
C PRO A 52 -2.61 10.56 -1.35
N LEU A 53 -2.52 9.46 -2.11
CA LEU A 53 -1.80 8.26 -1.70
C LEU A 53 -0.28 8.51 -1.64
N ARG A 54 0.26 9.26 -2.61
CA ARG A 54 1.68 9.64 -2.61
C ARG A 54 2.05 10.54 -1.42
N ASN A 55 1.18 11.50 -1.10
CA ASN A 55 1.39 12.37 0.06
C ASN A 55 1.32 11.58 1.36
N TRP A 56 0.32 10.70 1.51
CA TRP A 56 0.16 9.85 2.69
C TRP A 56 1.36 8.91 2.89
N LEU A 57 1.90 8.30 1.83
CA LEU A 57 3.07 7.42 1.92
C LEU A 57 4.40 8.16 2.11
N ALA A 58 4.45 9.46 1.82
CA ALA A 58 5.63 10.28 2.10
C ALA A 58 5.81 10.56 3.61
N GLU A 59 4.74 10.54 4.40
CA GLU A 59 4.77 10.76 5.85
C GLU A 59 5.52 9.65 6.63
N PRO A 60 5.24 8.35 6.43
CA PRO A 60 5.90 7.28 7.17
C PRO A 60 7.32 6.95 6.69
N GLY A 61 7.85 7.63 5.66
CA GLY A 61 9.19 7.38 5.12
C GLY A 61 9.32 6.13 4.24
N THR A 62 8.19 5.59 3.77
CA THR A 62 8.17 4.40 2.91
C THR A 62 8.59 4.74 1.48
N LYS A 63 9.50 3.95 0.90
CA LYS A 63 9.94 4.14 -0.49
C LYS A 63 9.04 3.36 -1.45
N PHE A 64 8.46 4.08 -2.42
CA PHE A 64 7.82 3.47 -3.59
C PHE A 64 8.90 2.87 -4.49
N GLN A 65 8.67 1.63 -4.95
CA GLN A 65 9.50 0.97 -5.97
C GLN A 65 8.64 0.55 -7.16
#